data_AF-A0A117KX08-F1
#
_entry.id   AF-A0A117KX08-F1
#
_cell.length_a   1.000
_cell.length_b   1.000
_cell.length_c   1.000
_cell.angle_alpha   90.00
_cell.angle_beta   90.00
_cell.angle_gamma   90.00
#
_symmetry.space_group_name_H-M   'P 1'
#
loop_
_entity.id
_entity.type
_entity.pdbx_description
1 polymer ?
#
loop_
_entity_poly.entity_id
_entity_poly.type
_entity_poly.pdbx_seq_one_letter_code
_entity_poly.pdbx_strand_id
1 'polypeptide(L)'
;MLKIMYSNAVKKAAAASVLALLFIFIICPFAEAADSYDLLQEVRNIIREYYYQPVNERILYSSDDVEQLVEFLGDPYTKYFSPEEYQEFMEDTNSSYGGVGMELGIKDGALVIISVFKGSPAEAAGLKPGDIITAVNGKSIYGESLDSVVSMVRGEPGTRVTLTVVRGEKSFDVTLTRKIIELETVEYGLLDSGVGYIRITTFSSDVGEKTEKALNELKARGARGIILDLRNNPGGYLSSALEVADLFLPRGKTIMFVKNSREIIRLAAERPLINTLPLVVLVDHGSASASEIVAAAVKENNAGILVGTTTFGKGTVQTIIPLDSEAGAAIKITTAEYLSPLGRKINGIGVVPHYEIWDPDLQLKAAEAILLGHAQSVGSYGGRLIVVPDDGAAYFNGKLVASGERIFIYKGNLMVQARLIAEAFGGSMVWNPQKKEAVLSLGGQKIYMDLKKGTVKIDGKEVKLTAAPRIVNGRVYIPLRLLSNVRGFSVYWDAGSRRGIISRQQ
;
A
#
# COMPACT_ATOMS: atom_id res chain seq x y z
N MET A 1 -49.55 3.38 -1.67
CA MET A 1 -48.55 2.60 -0.91
C MET A 1 -47.73 1.62 -1.77
N LEU A 2 -48.19 1.21 -2.97
CA LEU A 2 -47.40 0.36 -3.90
C LEU A 2 -46.40 1.08 -4.82
N LYS A 3 -46.44 2.43 -4.92
CA LYS A 3 -45.53 3.20 -5.80
C LYS A 3 -44.19 3.59 -5.16
N ILE A 4 -44.01 3.31 -3.86
CA ILE A 4 -42.79 3.63 -3.09
C ILE A 4 -41.88 2.39 -2.94
N MET A 5 -42.42 1.18 -3.09
CA MET A 5 -41.63 -0.06 -3.05
C MET A 5 -40.88 -0.36 -4.37
N TYR A 6 -41.32 0.20 -5.50
CA TYR A 6 -40.68 -0.02 -6.80
C TYR A 6 -39.40 0.84 -7.03
N SER A 7 -39.24 1.95 -6.30
CA SER A 7 -38.08 2.85 -6.42
C SER A 7 -36.82 2.32 -5.70
N ASN A 8 -36.99 1.52 -4.65
CA ASN A 8 -35.87 0.96 -3.89
C ASN A 8 -35.32 -0.36 -4.47
N ALA A 9 -36.10 -1.08 -5.29
CA ALA A 9 -35.64 -2.29 -5.97
C ALA A 9 -34.75 -1.97 -7.19
N VAL A 10 -35.08 -0.91 -7.95
CA VAL A 10 -34.32 -0.50 -9.14
C VAL A 10 -32.97 0.13 -8.78
N LYS A 11 -32.84 0.78 -7.62
CA LYS A 11 -31.55 1.30 -7.12
C LYS A 11 -30.63 0.21 -6.54
N LYS A 12 -31.19 -0.91 -6.06
CA LYS A 12 -30.38 -2.08 -5.65
C LYS A 12 -29.91 -2.90 -6.85
N ALA A 13 -30.63 -2.88 -7.97
CA ALA A 13 -30.24 -3.60 -9.18
C ALA A 13 -29.03 -2.98 -9.90
N ALA A 14 -28.83 -1.66 -9.85
CA ALA A 14 -27.74 -0.97 -10.56
C ALA A 14 -26.35 -1.15 -9.92
N ALA A 15 -26.27 -1.49 -8.63
CA ALA A 15 -25.00 -1.85 -7.96
C ALA A 15 -24.66 -3.34 -8.09
N ALA A 16 -25.68 -4.19 -8.25
CA ALA A 16 -25.51 -5.63 -8.46
C ALA A 16 -25.02 -5.99 -9.88
N SER A 17 -25.15 -5.09 -10.85
CA SER A 17 -24.75 -5.35 -12.25
C SER A 17 -23.24 -5.28 -12.48
N VAL A 18 -22.49 -4.56 -11.64
CA VAL A 18 -21.04 -4.40 -11.77
C VAL A 18 -20.28 -5.51 -11.05
N LEU A 19 -20.82 -6.04 -9.94
CA LEU A 19 -20.23 -7.21 -9.26
C LEU A 19 -20.38 -8.50 -10.08
N ALA A 20 -21.44 -8.59 -10.90
CA ALA A 20 -21.63 -9.73 -11.79
C ALA A 20 -20.48 -9.86 -12.81
N LEU A 21 -19.89 -8.76 -13.27
CA LEU A 21 -18.74 -8.81 -14.20
C LEU A 21 -17.43 -9.32 -13.57
N LEU A 22 -17.37 -9.47 -12.23
CA LEU A 22 -16.21 -10.01 -11.51
C LEU A 22 -16.41 -11.44 -11.00
N PHE A 23 -17.63 -11.99 -11.07
CA PHE A 23 -17.96 -13.35 -10.63
C PHE A 23 -19.12 -13.94 -11.46
N ILE A 24 -18.99 -13.95 -12.79
CA ILE A 24 -19.81 -14.84 -13.61
C ILE A 24 -18.95 -16.09 -13.91
N PHE A 25 -19.12 -17.13 -13.09
CA PHE A 25 -19.03 -18.49 -13.61
C PHE A 25 -20.31 -18.72 -14.41
N ILE A 26 -20.24 -18.60 -15.74
CA ILE A 26 -21.28 -19.19 -16.57
C ILE A 26 -21.11 -20.70 -16.40
N ILE A 27 -21.96 -21.32 -15.59
CA ILE A 27 -22.19 -22.76 -15.72
C ILE A 27 -22.97 -22.90 -17.02
N CYS A 28 -22.24 -23.02 -18.13
CA CYS A 28 -22.83 -23.35 -19.41
C CYS A 28 -23.21 -24.84 -19.31
N PRO A 29 -24.47 -25.22 -19.61
CA PRO A 29 -24.80 -26.63 -19.71
C PRO A 29 -23.91 -27.23 -20.79
N PHE A 30 -23.28 -28.37 -20.49
CA PHE A 30 -22.54 -29.18 -21.46
C PHE A 30 -23.40 -29.32 -22.72
N ALA A 31 -23.10 -28.53 -23.74
CA ALA A 31 -23.73 -28.59 -25.03
C ALA A 31 -22.87 -29.51 -25.90
N GLU A 32 -23.52 -30.52 -26.47
CA GLU A 32 -22.97 -31.43 -27.45
C GLU A 32 -22.21 -30.70 -28.58
N ALA A 33 -21.01 -31.21 -28.87
CA ALA A 33 -20.20 -31.04 -30.08
C ALA A 33 -20.56 -29.85 -31.00
N ALA A 34 -19.95 -28.70 -30.73
CA ALA A 34 -19.87 -27.59 -31.68
C ALA A 34 -18.44 -27.52 -32.25
N ASP A 35 -18.34 -27.20 -33.54
CA ASP A 35 -17.12 -27.13 -34.36
C ASP A 35 -15.90 -26.58 -33.61
N SER A 36 -14.69 -27.10 -33.91
CA SER A 36 -13.44 -26.59 -33.34
C SER A 36 -13.36 -25.08 -33.57
N TYR A 37 -13.63 -24.28 -32.53
CA TYR A 37 -13.40 -22.86 -32.59
C TYR A 37 -11.90 -22.67 -32.82
N ASP A 38 -11.56 -21.91 -33.85
CA ASP A 38 -10.20 -21.47 -34.06
C ASP A 38 -9.82 -20.57 -32.87
N LEU A 39 -8.92 -21.07 -32.01
CA LEU A 39 -8.38 -20.37 -30.84
C LEU A 39 -8.00 -18.92 -31.18
N LEU A 40 -7.39 -18.73 -32.35
CA LEU A 40 -6.97 -17.43 -32.82
C LEU A 40 -8.16 -16.50 -33.10
N GLN A 41 -9.25 -17.03 -33.66
CA GLN A 41 -10.47 -16.27 -33.92
C GLN A 41 -11.22 -15.94 -32.63
N GLU A 42 -11.23 -16.83 -31.64
CA GLU A 42 -11.73 -16.57 -30.29
C GLU A 42 -10.95 -15.42 -29.64
N VAL A 43 -9.62 -15.50 -29.62
CA VAL A 43 -8.75 -14.47 -29.05
C VAL A 43 -8.94 -13.12 -29.76
N ARG A 44 -9.02 -13.09 -31.09
CA ARG A 44 -9.33 -11.86 -31.85
C ARG A 44 -10.66 -11.23 -31.42
N ASN A 45 -11.69 -12.05 -31.21
CA ASN A 45 -13.00 -11.56 -30.77
C ASN A 45 -12.93 -11.01 -29.33
N ILE A 46 -12.22 -11.69 -28.43
CA ILE A 46 -11.99 -11.22 -27.06
C ILE A 46 -11.27 -9.87 -27.07
N ILE A 47 -10.19 -9.73 -27.85
CA ILE A 47 -9.45 -8.47 -27.96
C ILE A 47 -10.36 -7.36 -28.48
N ARG A 48 -11.12 -7.63 -29.55
CA ARG A 48 -12.03 -6.64 -30.16
C ARG A 48 -13.10 -6.16 -29.19
N GLU A 49 -13.67 -7.07 -28.39
CA GLU A 49 -14.79 -6.77 -27.50
C GLU A 49 -14.35 -6.16 -26.17
N TYR A 50 -13.26 -6.66 -25.58
CA TYR A 50 -12.91 -6.38 -24.18
C TYR A 50 -11.67 -5.50 -24.00
N TYR A 51 -10.80 -5.35 -25.00
CA TYR A 51 -9.62 -4.53 -24.83
C TYR A 51 -9.99 -3.07 -24.54
N TYR A 52 -9.32 -2.46 -23.57
CA TYR A 52 -9.69 -1.14 -23.05
C TYR A 52 -9.59 0.01 -24.05
N GLN A 53 -8.91 -0.21 -25.19
CA GLN A 53 -8.76 0.74 -26.29
C GLN A 53 -9.15 0.10 -27.63
N PRO A 54 -9.55 0.90 -28.64
CA PRO A 54 -9.74 0.38 -29.99
C PRO A 54 -8.42 -0.19 -30.54
N VAL A 55 -8.44 -1.42 -31.05
CA VAL A 55 -7.30 -2.06 -31.71
C VAL A 55 -7.42 -1.92 -33.23
N ASN A 56 -6.31 -1.63 -33.91
CA ASN A 56 -6.27 -1.55 -35.36
C ASN A 56 -6.42 -2.96 -35.98
N GLU A 57 -7.28 -3.11 -36.98
CA GLU A 57 -7.46 -4.40 -37.67
C GLU A 57 -6.15 -4.96 -38.25
N ARG A 58 -5.21 -4.11 -38.66
CA ARG A 58 -3.88 -4.58 -39.11
C ARG A 58 -3.10 -5.29 -38.01
N ILE A 59 -3.29 -4.91 -36.75
CA ILE A 59 -2.67 -5.58 -35.60
C ILE A 59 -3.42 -6.89 -35.32
N LEU A 60 -4.76 -6.88 -35.33
CA LEU A 60 -5.57 -8.09 -35.09
C LEU A 60 -5.31 -9.23 -36.08
N TYR A 61 -4.94 -8.89 -37.31
CA TYR A 61 -4.61 -9.85 -38.37
C TYR A 61 -3.13 -9.84 -38.76
N SER A 62 -2.24 -9.39 -37.85
CA SER A 62 -0.80 -9.34 -38.10
C SER A 62 -0.08 -10.68 -37.92
N SER A 63 -0.70 -11.63 -37.24
CA SER A 63 -0.15 -12.96 -36.95
C SER A 63 -1.23 -14.04 -37.02
N ASP A 64 -0.80 -15.25 -37.35
CA ASP A 64 -1.57 -16.50 -37.26
C ASP A 64 -1.23 -17.31 -35.99
N ASP A 65 -0.44 -16.73 -35.09
CA ASP A 65 0.00 -17.27 -33.81
C ASP A 65 -0.51 -16.37 -32.67
N VAL A 66 -1.10 -16.98 -31.64
CA VAL A 66 -1.81 -16.28 -30.56
C VAL A 66 -0.84 -15.50 -29.68
N GLU A 67 0.29 -16.08 -29.30
CA GLU A 67 1.30 -15.41 -28.51
C GLU A 67 1.82 -14.16 -29.24
N GLN A 68 2.19 -14.29 -30.52
CA GLN A 68 2.65 -13.16 -31.33
C GLN A 68 1.57 -12.09 -31.51
N LEU A 69 0.31 -12.47 -31.73
CA LEU A 69 -0.80 -11.52 -31.81
C LEU A 69 -0.91 -10.69 -30.54
N VAL A 70 -0.84 -11.33 -29.38
CA VAL A 70 -0.90 -10.66 -28.07
C VAL A 70 0.31 -9.75 -27.87
N GLU A 71 1.52 -10.18 -28.22
CA GLU A 71 2.72 -9.35 -28.16
C GLU A 71 2.60 -8.07 -29.01
N PHE A 72 2.02 -8.17 -30.21
CA PHE A 72 1.83 -7.02 -31.10
C PHE A 72 0.83 -5.97 -30.61
N LEU A 73 0.03 -6.26 -29.56
CA LEU A 73 -0.75 -5.23 -28.88
C LEU A 73 0.13 -4.19 -28.17
N GLY A 74 1.39 -4.55 -27.86
CA GLY A 74 2.33 -3.67 -27.15
C GLY A 74 1.92 -3.38 -25.70
N ASP A 75 0.99 -4.16 -25.16
CA ASP A 75 0.57 -4.08 -23.76
C ASP A 75 1.27 -5.17 -22.94
N PRO A 76 2.22 -4.81 -22.06
CA PRO A 76 2.99 -5.78 -21.28
C PRO A 76 2.14 -6.56 -20.27
N TYR A 77 0.87 -6.19 -20.08
CA TYR A 77 -0.05 -6.85 -19.15
C TYR A 77 -1.04 -7.80 -19.82
N THR A 78 -1.17 -7.75 -21.14
CA THR A 78 -1.99 -8.71 -21.89
C THR A 78 -1.14 -9.93 -22.22
N LYS A 79 -1.62 -11.13 -21.85
CA LYS A 79 -0.90 -12.39 -22.03
C LYS A 79 -1.88 -13.52 -22.32
N TYR A 80 -1.55 -14.36 -23.30
CA TYR A 80 -2.10 -15.70 -23.44
C TYR A 80 -1.41 -16.66 -22.46
N PHE A 81 -2.18 -17.49 -21.79
CA PHE A 81 -1.69 -18.53 -20.91
C PHE A 81 -2.09 -19.90 -21.47
N SER A 82 -1.12 -20.78 -21.66
CA SER A 82 -1.40 -22.21 -21.83
C SER A 82 -2.09 -22.77 -20.56
N PRO A 83 -2.68 -23.97 -20.61
CA PRO A 83 -3.26 -24.61 -19.43
C PRO A 83 -2.32 -24.68 -18.23
N GLU A 84 -1.07 -25.06 -18.46
CA GLU A 84 -0.03 -25.15 -17.43
C GLU A 84 0.34 -23.76 -16.88
N GLU A 85 0.57 -22.78 -17.76
CA GLU A 85 0.91 -21.43 -17.33
C GLU A 85 -0.24 -20.76 -16.58
N TYR A 86 -1.49 -21.03 -16.97
CA TYR A 86 -2.66 -20.49 -16.30
C TYR A 86 -2.81 -21.08 -14.90
N GLN A 87 -2.59 -22.40 -14.76
CA GLN A 87 -2.59 -23.06 -13.46
C GLN A 87 -1.52 -22.46 -12.54
N GLU A 88 -0.27 -22.35 -13.01
CA GLU A 88 0.82 -21.73 -12.24
C GLU A 88 0.49 -20.28 -11.83
N PHE A 89 -0.03 -19.49 -12.76
CA PHE A 89 -0.45 -18.12 -12.49
C PHE A 89 -1.52 -18.03 -11.39
N MET A 90 -2.49 -18.95 -11.41
CA MET A 90 -3.57 -19.01 -10.41
C MET A 90 -3.07 -19.48 -9.05
N GLU A 91 -2.12 -20.40 -9.00
CA GLU A 91 -1.47 -20.84 -7.75
C GLU A 91 -0.72 -19.68 -7.09
N ASP A 92 0.10 -18.96 -7.86
CA ASP A 92 0.86 -17.81 -7.38
C ASP A 92 -0.05 -16.67 -6.91
N THR A 93 -1.08 -16.35 -7.70
CA THR A 93 -2.02 -15.25 -7.37
C THR A 93 -2.83 -15.54 -6.11
N ASN A 94 -3.27 -16.78 -5.91
CA ASN A 94 -3.95 -17.18 -4.68
C ASN A 94 -3.01 -17.39 -3.50
N SER A 95 -1.69 -17.34 -3.71
CA SER A 95 -0.69 -17.70 -2.70
C SER A 95 -0.96 -19.10 -2.13
N SER A 96 -1.45 -19.98 -3.00
CA SER A 96 -1.81 -21.34 -2.63
C SER A 96 -1.47 -22.28 -3.77
N TYR A 97 -0.79 -23.38 -3.49
CA TYR A 97 -0.39 -24.33 -4.53
C TYR A 97 -0.63 -25.78 -4.13
N GLY A 98 -0.78 -26.65 -5.13
CA GLY A 98 -0.82 -28.09 -4.91
C GLY A 98 0.57 -28.64 -4.59
N GLY A 99 0.78 -29.11 -3.35
CA GLY A 99 2.09 -29.58 -2.96
C GLY A 99 2.16 -30.19 -1.56
N VAL A 100 3.36 -30.20 -1.00
CA VAL A 100 3.66 -30.90 0.26
C VAL A 100 4.11 -29.97 1.39
N GLY A 101 4.24 -28.66 1.11
CA GLY A 101 4.45 -27.59 2.09
C GLY A 101 5.82 -27.63 2.77
N MET A 102 6.85 -27.38 1.97
CA MET A 102 8.23 -27.18 2.41
C MET A 102 8.94 -26.21 1.47
N GLU A 103 10.00 -25.58 1.97
CA GLU A 103 10.88 -24.72 1.20
C GLU A 103 12.15 -25.49 0.84
N LEU A 104 12.52 -25.45 -0.44
CA LEU A 104 13.74 -26.05 -0.95
C LEU A 104 14.76 -24.97 -1.28
N GLY A 105 16.02 -25.26 -1.04
CA GLY A 105 17.14 -24.40 -1.40
C GLY A 105 18.35 -25.22 -1.81
N ILE A 106 19.33 -24.56 -2.40
CA ILE A 106 20.60 -25.19 -2.74
C ILE A 106 21.61 -24.84 -1.65
N LYS A 107 22.20 -25.87 -1.04
CA LYS A 107 23.30 -25.72 -0.09
C LYS A 107 24.40 -26.70 -0.45
N ASP A 108 25.62 -26.18 -0.63
CA ASP A 108 26.80 -26.96 -1.01
C ASP A 108 26.58 -27.84 -2.25
N GLY A 109 25.77 -27.34 -3.21
CA GLY A 109 25.42 -28.03 -4.46
C GLY A 109 24.34 -29.11 -4.32
N ALA A 110 23.80 -29.35 -3.13
CA ALA A 110 22.71 -30.28 -2.88
C ALA A 110 21.37 -29.55 -2.67
N LEU A 111 20.27 -30.16 -3.10
CA LEU A 111 18.92 -29.68 -2.81
C LEU A 111 18.52 -30.08 -1.39
N VAL A 112 18.32 -29.07 -0.55
CA VAL A 112 18.05 -29.22 0.87
C VAL A 112 16.72 -28.59 1.26
N ILE A 113 16.07 -29.20 2.24
CA ILE A 113 14.90 -28.61 2.90
C ILE A 113 15.38 -27.45 3.79
N ILE A 114 14.96 -26.23 3.48
CA ILE A 114 15.27 -25.02 4.26
C ILE A 114 14.30 -24.89 5.42
N SER A 115 13.00 -25.05 5.14
CA SER A 115 11.94 -24.95 6.12
C SER A 115 10.80 -25.91 5.78
N VAL A 116 10.01 -26.27 6.79
CA VAL A 116 8.82 -27.12 6.64
C VAL A 116 7.64 -26.37 7.21
N PHE A 117 6.56 -26.28 6.45
CA PHE A 117 5.40 -25.48 6.83
C PHE A 117 4.54 -26.23 7.84
N LYS A 118 4.06 -25.52 8.86
CA LYS A 118 3.22 -26.10 9.91
C LYS A 118 1.91 -26.65 9.33
N GLY A 119 1.53 -27.83 9.80
CA GLY A 119 0.35 -28.57 9.36
C GLY A 119 0.47 -29.18 7.96
N SER A 120 1.62 -29.08 7.29
CA SER A 120 1.81 -29.61 5.92
C SER A 120 2.00 -31.13 5.88
N PRO A 121 1.83 -31.78 4.70
CA PRO A 121 2.19 -33.17 4.50
C PRO A 121 3.66 -33.44 4.86
N ALA A 122 4.56 -32.51 4.53
CA ALA A 122 5.97 -32.63 4.86
C ALA A 122 6.21 -32.62 6.38
N GLU A 123 5.52 -31.77 7.14
CA GLU A 123 5.60 -31.77 8.61
C GLU A 123 5.05 -33.09 9.18
N ALA A 124 3.88 -33.52 8.70
CA ALA A 124 3.23 -34.75 9.15
C ALA A 124 4.07 -36.00 8.87
N ALA A 125 4.83 -36.01 7.77
CA ALA A 125 5.75 -37.08 7.43
C ALA A 125 7.11 -36.98 8.16
N GLY A 126 7.30 -35.96 8.99
CA GLY A 126 8.50 -35.79 9.81
C GLY A 126 9.74 -35.36 9.03
N LEU A 127 9.56 -34.72 7.86
CA LEU A 127 10.65 -34.03 7.16
C LEU A 127 11.13 -32.84 8.00
N LYS A 128 12.41 -32.50 7.88
CA LYS A 128 13.07 -31.51 8.73
C LYS A 128 13.98 -30.59 7.91
N PRO A 129 14.18 -29.34 8.37
CA PRO A 129 15.26 -28.51 7.86
C PRO A 129 16.61 -29.26 7.87
N GLY A 130 17.35 -29.16 6.78
CA GLY A 130 18.64 -29.83 6.57
C GLY A 130 18.57 -31.22 5.94
N ASP A 131 17.38 -31.79 5.74
CA ASP A 131 17.19 -32.99 4.94
C ASP A 131 17.58 -32.74 3.48
N ILE A 132 18.30 -33.68 2.86
CA ILE A 132 18.73 -33.60 1.46
C ILE A 132 17.79 -34.46 0.61
N ILE A 133 17.23 -33.91 -0.46
CA ILE A 133 16.42 -34.67 -1.42
C ILE A 133 17.35 -35.20 -2.52
N THR A 134 17.27 -36.49 -2.82
CA THR A 134 18.10 -37.13 -3.84
C THR A 134 17.31 -37.73 -5.01
N ALA A 135 16.01 -38.01 -4.81
CA ALA A 135 15.13 -38.45 -5.88
C ALA A 135 13.67 -38.04 -5.64
N VAL A 136 12.91 -37.90 -6.72
CA VAL A 136 11.46 -37.68 -6.72
C VAL A 136 10.81 -38.77 -7.56
N ASN A 137 9.85 -39.49 -6.98
CA ASN A 137 9.18 -40.66 -7.57
C ASN A 137 10.17 -41.71 -8.13
N GLY A 138 11.29 -41.92 -7.42
CA GLY A 138 12.34 -42.85 -7.83
C GLY A 138 13.27 -42.33 -8.94
N LYS A 139 13.00 -41.16 -9.53
CA LYS A 139 13.91 -40.50 -10.48
C LYS A 139 14.94 -39.69 -9.70
N SER A 140 16.23 -39.99 -9.92
CA SER A 140 17.33 -39.18 -9.40
C SER A 140 17.19 -37.74 -9.88
N ILE A 141 17.36 -36.78 -8.97
CA ILE A 141 17.32 -35.34 -9.28
C ILE A 141 18.72 -34.73 -9.40
N TYR A 142 19.75 -35.56 -9.52
CA TYR A 142 21.11 -35.08 -9.71
C TYR A 142 21.23 -34.31 -11.04
N GLY A 143 21.67 -33.05 -10.96
CA GLY A 143 21.82 -32.16 -12.12
C GLY A 143 20.53 -31.45 -12.56
N GLU A 144 19.39 -31.72 -11.93
CA GLU A 144 18.16 -30.96 -12.14
C GLU A 144 18.26 -29.57 -11.48
N SER A 145 17.61 -28.56 -12.06
CA SER A 145 17.50 -27.23 -11.43
C SER A 145 16.54 -27.27 -10.23
N LEU A 146 16.66 -26.28 -9.33
CA LEU A 146 15.71 -26.12 -8.23
C LEU A 146 14.27 -26.06 -8.74
N ASP A 147 14.02 -25.25 -9.77
CA ASP A 147 12.68 -25.08 -10.35
C ASP A 147 12.12 -26.39 -10.92
N SER A 148 12.95 -27.15 -11.65
CA SER A 148 12.58 -28.47 -12.18
C SER A 148 12.13 -29.42 -11.06
N VAL A 149 12.90 -29.47 -9.97
CA VAL A 149 12.54 -30.31 -8.82
C VAL A 149 11.29 -29.80 -8.11
N VAL A 150 11.12 -28.49 -7.95
CA VAL A 150 9.90 -27.90 -7.39
C VAL A 150 8.68 -28.32 -8.22
N SER A 151 8.74 -28.24 -9.55
CA SER A 151 7.65 -28.68 -10.43
C SER A 151 7.36 -30.18 -10.31
N MET A 152 8.36 -31.03 -10.08
CA MET A 152 8.14 -32.47 -9.82
C MET A 152 7.47 -32.73 -8.46
N VAL A 153 7.77 -31.91 -7.45
CA VAL A 153 7.23 -32.04 -6.09
C VAL A 153 5.80 -31.48 -6.02
N ARG A 154 5.51 -30.38 -6.73
CA ARG A 154 4.16 -29.84 -6.92
C ARG A 154 3.28 -30.77 -7.76
N GLY A 155 1.98 -30.50 -7.75
CA GLY A 155 1.00 -31.22 -8.53
C GLY A 155 -0.37 -31.28 -7.84
N GLU A 156 -1.33 -31.88 -8.53
CA GLU A 156 -2.74 -31.91 -8.12
C GLU A 156 -2.94 -32.39 -6.67
N PRO A 157 -3.71 -31.65 -5.84
CA PRO A 157 -4.10 -32.09 -4.51
C PRO A 157 -4.72 -33.49 -4.51
N GLY A 158 -4.40 -34.31 -3.51
CA GLY A 158 -4.83 -35.70 -3.40
C GLY A 158 -3.94 -36.71 -4.14
N THR A 159 -3.10 -36.27 -5.07
CA THR A 159 -2.09 -37.14 -5.69
C THR A 159 -0.92 -37.41 -4.73
N ARG A 160 -0.11 -38.43 -5.03
CA ARG A 160 1.05 -38.80 -4.21
C ARG A 160 2.36 -38.42 -4.88
N VAL A 161 3.34 -38.09 -4.06
CA VAL A 161 4.74 -37.93 -4.45
C VAL A 161 5.62 -38.66 -3.44
N THR A 162 6.62 -39.40 -3.93
CA THR A 162 7.61 -40.06 -3.07
C THR A 162 8.93 -39.34 -3.18
N LEU A 163 9.50 -38.94 -2.05
CA LEU A 163 10.81 -38.30 -1.99
C LEU A 163 11.81 -39.27 -1.37
N THR A 164 12.96 -39.44 -2.00
CA THR A 164 14.11 -40.11 -1.37
C THR A 164 14.92 -39.05 -0.65
N VAL A 165 15.07 -39.21 0.66
CA VAL A 165 15.65 -38.23 1.57
C VAL A 165 16.86 -38.80 2.28
N VAL A 166 17.92 -38.00 2.39
CA VAL A 166 19.11 -38.29 3.17
C VAL A 166 19.15 -37.38 4.40
N ARG A 167 19.24 -37.99 5.59
CA ARG A 167 19.38 -37.33 6.88
C ARG A 167 20.55 -37.95 7.66
N GLY A 168 21.66 -37.23 7.74
CA GLY A 168 22.92 -37.81 8.24
C GLY A 168 23.36 -38.97 7.34
N GLU A 169 23.58 -40.15 7.92
CA GLU A 169 23.97 -41.35 7.16
C GLU A 169 22.78 -42.19 6.68
N LYS A 170 21.54 -41.80 7.02
CA LYS A 170 20.35 -42.58 6.68
C LYS A 170 19.71 -42.05 5.40
N SER A 171 19.46 -42.96 4.46
CA SER A 171 18.62 -42.72 3.28
C SER A 171 17.28 -43.45 3.46
N PHE A 172 16.17 -42.78 3.18
CA PHE A 172 14.83 -43.35 3.30
C PHE A 172 13.84 -42.66 2.36
N ASP A 173 12.82 -43.40 1.94
CA ASP A 173 11.74 -42.88 1.11
C ASP A 173 10.58 -42.38 1.98
N VAL A 174 9.97 -41.27 1.54
CA VAL A 174 8.81 -40.66 2.19
C VAL A 174 7.76 -40.39 1.14
N THR A 175 6.65 -41.11 1.21
CA THR A 175 5.48 -40.86 0.37
C THR A 175 4.55 -39.85 1.03
N LEU A 176 4.31 -38.75 0.33
CA LEU A 176 3.47 -37.63 0.75
C LEU A 176 2.23 -37.60 -0.12
N THR A 177 1.10 -37.21 0.46
CA THR A 177 -0.10 -36.87 -0.31
C THR A 177 -0.14 -35.35 -0.46
N ARG A 178 -0.18 -34.87 -1.70
CA ARG A 178 -0.26 -33.45 -2.00
C ARG A 178 -1.56 -32.88 -1.44
N LYS A 179 -1.49 -31.65 -0.94
CA LYS A 179 -2.66 -30.87 -0.53
C LYS A 179 -2.49 -29.43 -0.99
N ILE A 180 -3.54 -28.64 -0.85
CA ILE A 180 -3.44 -27.19 -1.01
C ILE A 180 -2.60 -26.64 0.15
N ILE A 181 -1.50 -25.98 -0.20
CA ILE A 181 -0.62 -25.28 0.73
C ILE A 181 -0.93 -23.80 0.64
N GLU A 182 -1.48 -23.22 1.69
CA GLU A 182 -1.75 -21.79 1.79
C GLU A 182 -0.55 -21.07 2.42
N LEU A 183 -0.07 -20.02 1.77
CA LEU A 183 0.94 -19.13 2.32
C LEU A 183 0.27 -18.04 3.15
N GLU A 184 0.99 -17.54 4.17
CA GLU A 184 0.48 -16.44 4.98
C GLU A 184 0.62 -15.12 4.20
N THR A 185 -0.53 -14.52 3.87
CA THR A 185 -0.60 -13.27 3.10
C THR A 185 -0.82 -12.04 3.98
N VAL A 186 -1.23 -12.25 5.23
CA VAL A 186 -1.48 -11.20 6.22
C VAL A 186 -0.74 -11.52 7.52
N GLU A 187 0.38 -10.83 7.74
CA GLU A 187 1.11 -10.88 9.01
C GLU A 187 0.63 -9.74 9.90
N TYR A 188 0.39 -9.99 11.19
CA TYR A 188 -0.01 -8.91 12.09
C TYR A 188 0.44 -9.12 13.54
N GLY A 189 0.59 -8.01 14.25
CA GLY A 189 1.05 -8.01 15.64
C GLY A 189 0.92 -6.64 16.30
N LEU A 190 1.07 -6.63 17.62
CA LEU A 190 1.15 -5.40 18.39
C LEU A 190 2.62 -5.09 18.64
N LEU A 191 3.08 -3.92 18.22
CA LEU A 191 4.43 -3.44 18.52
C LEU A 191 4.56 -3.10 20.01
N ASP A 192 5.79 -3.01 20.53
CA ASP A 192 6.05 -2.64 21.93
C ASP A 192 5.44 -1.29 22.32
N SER A 193 5.26 -0.40 21.34
CA SER A 193 4.56 0.87 21.51
C SER A 193 3.04 0.78 21.57
N GLY A 194 2.44 -0.41 21.49
CA GLY A 194 0.97 -0.57 21.44
C GLY A 194 0.33 -0.11 20.13
N VAL A 195 1.13 0.06 19.06
CA VAL A 195 0.64 0.27 17.69
C VAL A 195 0.38 -1.09 17.04
N GLY A 196 -0.77 -1.25 16.39
CA GLY A 196 -1.05 -2.43 15.59
C GLY A 196 -0.31 -2.35 14.27
N TYR A 197 0.36 -3.44 13.89
CA TYR A 197 1.04 -3.59 12.61
C TYR A 197 0.36 -4.71 11.83
N ILE A 198 0.02 -4.44 10.57
CA ILE A 198 -0.53 -5.40 9.61
C ILE A 198 0.31 -5.27 8.34
N ARG A 199 0.88 -6.37 7.86
CA ARG A 199 1.59 -6.45 6.59
C ARG A 199 0.81 -7.35 5.64
N ILE A 200 0.54 -6.83 4.45
CA ILE A 200 -0.06 -7.60 3.36
C ILE A 200 1.04 -7.83 2.33
N THR A 201 1.43 -9.07 2.10
CA THR A 201 2.50 -9.43 1.15
C THR A 201 2.00 -9.48 -0.29
N THR A 202 0.74 -9.86 -0.49
CA THR A 202 0.03 -9.92 -1.77
C THR A 202 -1.48 -9.93 -1.53
N PHE A 203 -2.29 -9.56 -2.52
CA PHE A 203 -3.75 -9.54 -2.43
C PHE A 203 -4.35 -10.84 -3.00
N SER A 204 -4.26 -11.94 -2.26
CA SER A 204 -5.02 -13.17 -2.51
C SER A 204 -6.52 -12.97 -2.22
N SER A 205 -7.34 -13.94 -2.61
CA SER A 205 -8.81 -13.87 -2.55
C SER A 205 -9.37 -13.77 -1.12
N ASP A 206 -8.61 -14.18 -0.11
CA ASP A 206 -8.98 -14.24 1.31
C ASP A 206 -8.41 -13.08 2.15
N VAL A 207 -7.58 -12.21 1.57
CA VAL A 207 -6.87 -11.13 2.29
C VAL A 207 -7.81 -10.10 2.89
N GLY A 208 -8.96 -9.82 2.27
CA GLY A 208 -9.97 -8.94 2.85
C GLY A 208 -10.46 -9.44 4.21
N GLU A 209 -10.88 -10.70 4.29
CA GLU A 209 -11.33 -11.36 5.53
C GLU A 209 -10.19 -11.46 6.56
N LYS A 210 -9.00 -11.90 6.13
CA LYS A 210 -7.83 -12.00 7.03
C LYS A 210 -7.44 -10.65 7.63
N THR A 211 -7.50 -9.58 6.83
CA THR A 211 -7.23 -8.21 7.30
C THR A 211 -8.30 -7.73 8.29
N GLU A 212 -9.58 -8.03 8.02
CA GLU A 212 -10.68 -7.71 8.94
C GLU A 212 -10.49 -8.38 10.29
N LYS A 213 -10.16 -9.68 10.28
CA LYS A 213 -9.87 -10.46 11.49
C LYS A 213 -8.69 -9.90 12.26
N ALA A 214 -7.55 -9.71 11.59
CA ALA A 214 -6.34 -9.13 12.18
C ALA A 214 -6.64 -7.80 12.87
N LEU A 215 -7.41 -6.95 12.22
CA LEU A 215 -7.79 -5.66 12.74
C LEU A 215 -8.69 -5.75 14.00
N ASN A 216 -9.68 -6.64 14.00
CA ASN A 216 -10.54 -6.86 15.16
C ASN A 216 -9.74 -7.39 16.36
N GLU A 217 -8.78 -8.30 16.13
CA GLU A 217 -7.90 -8.80 17.18
C GLU A 217 -6.96 -7.72 17.73
N LEU A 218 -6.35 -6.90 16.88
CA LEU A 218 -5.49 -5.79 17.30
C LEU A 218 -6.28 -4.74 18.11
N LYS A 219 -7.51 -4.45 17.72
CA LYS A 219 -8.41 -3.57 18.49
C LYS A 219 -8.72 -4.15 19.87
N ALA A 220 -9.08 -5.43 19.94
CA ALA A 220 -9.35 -6.10 21.21
C ALA A 220 -8.12 -6.09 22.14
N ARG A 221 -6.91 -6.12 21.57
CA ARG A 221 -5.63 -6.02 22.27
C ARG A 221 -5.22 -4.57 22.61
N GLY A 222 -6.05 -3.58 22.32
CA GLY A 222 -5.82 -2.18 22.70
C GLY A 222 -4.92 -1.39 21.76
N ALA A 223 -4.85 -1.76 20.47
CA ALA A 223 -4.09 -1.01 19.48
C ALA A 223 -4.50 0.48 19.44
N ARG A 224 -3.51 1.38 19.50
CA ARG A 224 -3.73 2.84 19.54
C ARG A 224 -3.74 3.51 18.16
N GLY A 225 -3.40 2.75 17.14
CA GLY A 225 -3.26 3.15 15.74
C GLY A 225 -2.83 1.94 14.93
N ILE A 226 -2.98 2.01 13.61
CA ILE A 226 -2.64 0.93 12.68
C ILE A 226 -1.56 1.40 11.71
N ILE A 227 -0.51 0.59 11.57
CA ILE A 227 0.40 0.63 10.42
C ILE A 227 -0.04 -0.48 9.48
N LEU A 228 -0.40 -0.11 8.25
CA LEU A 228 -0.65 -1.03 7.15
C LEU A 228 0.58 -1.03 6.23
N ASP A 229 1.31 -2.12 6.18
CA ASP A 229 2.53 -2.25 5.39
C ASP A 229 2.23 -2.96 4.05
N LEU A 230 2.38 -2.20 2.96
CA LEU A 230 2.19 -2.65 1.58
C LEU A 230 3.51 -2.68 0.80
N ARG A 231 4.65 -2.54 1.48
CA ARG A 231 5.97 -2.53 0.84
C ARG A 231 6.27 -3.87 0.17
N ASN A 232 6.85 -3.81 -1.01
CA ASN A 232 7.13 -4.96 -1.87
C ASN A 232 5.89 -5.80 -2.23
N ASN A 233 4.68 -5.25 -2.12
CA ASN A 233 3.45 -5.93 -2.50
C ASN A 233 3.06 -5.60 -3.96
N PRO A 234 3.19 -6.54 -4.90
CA PRO A 234 2.95 -6.31 -6.33
C PRO A 234 1.46 -6.16 -6.70
N GLY A 235 0.56 -6.32 -5.74
CA GLY A 235 -0.88 -6.25 -5.91
C GLY A 235 -1.54 -7.63 -5.80
N GLY A 236 -2.48 -7.91 -6.70
CA GLY A 236 -3.29 -9.14 -6.67
C GLY A 236 -4.73 -8.82 -7.08
N TYR A 237 -5.69 -9.52 -6.47
CA TYR A 237 -7.11 -9.36 -6.81
C TYR A 237 -7.64 -7.96 -6.47
N LEU A 238 -8.32 -7.35 -7.44
CA LEU A 238 -9.01 -6.08 -7.27
C LEU A 238 -10.06 -6.14 -6.16
N SER A 239 -10.84 -7.23 -6.09
CA SER A 239 -11.86 -7.44 -5.06
C SER A 239 -11.28 -7.36 -3.65
N SER A 240 -10.16 -8.04 -3.43
CA SER A 240 -9.43 -8.03 -2.16
C SER A 240 -8.92 -6.63 -1.80
N ALA A 241 -8.42 -5.87 -2.77
CA ALA A 241 -8.03 -4.47 -2.58
C ALA A 241 -9.22 -3.58 -2.16
N LEU A 242 -10.38 -3.77 -2.79
CA LEU A 242 -11.60 -3.04 -2.45
C LEU A 242 -12.07 -3.37 -1.04
N GLU A 243 -12.06 -4.65 -0.66
CA GLU A 243 -12.42 -5.12 0.69
C GLU A 243 -11.48 -4.52 1.74
N VAL A 244 -10.16 -4.56 1.53
CA VAL A 244 -9.19 -3.94 2.43
C VAL A 244 -9.42 -2.43 2.53
N ALA A 245 -9.59 -1.72 1.41
CA ALA A 245 -9.85 -0.28 1.41
C ALA A 245 -11.17 0.07 2.14
N ASP A 246 -12.20 -0.77 2.00
CA ASP A 246 -13.50 -0.61 2.65
C ASP A 246 -13.37 -0.58 4.18
N LEU A 247 -12.46 -1.39 4.75
CA LEU A 247 -12.23 -1.44 6.20
C LEU A 247 -11.75 -0.10 6.79
N PHE A 248 -11.02 0.71 6.02
CA PHE A 248 -10.36 1.93 6.49
C PHE A 248 -11.05 3.22 6.07
N LEU A 249 -12.06 3.15 5.19
CA LEU A 249 -12.69 4.33 4.61
C LEU A 249 -14.09 4.57 5.13
N PRO A 250 -14.47 5.83 5.47
CA PRO A 250 -15.84 6.14 5.82
C PRO A 250 -16.81 5.75 4.70
N ARG A 251 -17.98 5.24 5.09
CA ARG A 251 -19.03 4.83 4.16
C ARG A 251 -19.35 5.93 3.14
N GLY A 252 -19.44 5.55 1.88
CA GLY A 252 -19.77 6.42 0.74
C GLY A 252 -18.58 7.17 0.14
N LYS A 253 -17.38 7.06 0.73
CA LYS A 253 -16.14 7.61 0.14
C LYS A 253 -15.72 6.78 -1.06
N THR A 254 -15.30 7.46 -2.13
CA THR A 254 -14.81 6.81 -3.35
C THR A 254 -13.50 6.09 -3.05
N ILE A 255 -13.40 4.81 -3.43
CA ILE A 255 -12.15 4.04 -3.40
C ILE A 255 -11.38 4.29 -4.70
N MET A 256 -12.07 4.19 -5.83
CA MET A 256 -11.48 4.35 -7.16
C MET A 256 -12.57 4.57 -8.22
N PHE A 257 -12.14 4.90 -9.43
CA PHE A 257 -12.97 4.76 -10.63
C PHE A 257 -12.35 3.73 -11.57
N VAL A 258 -13.20 2.95 -12.24
CA VAL A 258 -12.83 2.04 -13.32
C VAL A 258 -13.30 2.64 -14.63
N LYS A 259 -12.39 2.92 -15.54
CA LYS A 259 -12.68 3.50 -16.85
C LYS A 259 -12.38 2.48 -17.94
N ASN A 260 -13.43 1.99 -18.60
CA ASN A 260 -13.31 1.15 -19.79
C ASN A 260 -13.64 1.98 -21.05
N SER A 261 -13.74 1.32 -22.20
CA SER A 261 -14.04 1.97 -23.49
C SER A 261 -15.45 2.56 -23.58
N ARG A 262 -16.39 2.14 -22.72
CA ARG A 262 -17.82 2.49 -22.76
C ARG A 262 -18.23 3.48 -21.66
N GLU A 263 -17.67 3.34 -20.47
CA GLU A 263 -18.13 4.06 -19.27
C GLU A 263 -17.03 4.26 -18.21
N ILE A 264 -17.37 5.06 -17.20
CA ILE A 264 -16.59 5.26 -15.98
C ILE A 264 -17.46 4.85 -14.79
N ILE A 265 -17.06 3.81 -14.08
CA ILE A 265 -17.75 3.25 -12.92
C ILE A 265 -17.07 3.77 -11.66
N ARG A 266 -17.87 4.24 -10.69
CA ARG A 266 -17.37 4.65 -9.37
C ARG A 266 -17.55 3.52 -8.36
N LEU A 267 -16.46 3.12 -7.70
CA LEU A 267 -16.48 2.18 -6.58
C LEU A 267 -16.26 2.94 -5.26
N ALA A 268 -17.06 2.64 -4.24
CA ALA A 268 -17.07 3.37 -2.98
C ALA A 268 -17.18 2.42 -1.78
N ALA A 269 -16.67 2.87 -0.63
CA ALA A 269 -16.71 2.13 0.61
C ALA A 269 -18.16 1.98 1.14
N GLU A 270 -18.47 0.81 1.67
CA GLU A 270 -19.78 0.43 2.20
C GLU A 270 -19.72 -0.01 3.67
N ARG A 271 -18.66 -0.68 4.12
CA ARG A 271 -18.51 -1.33 5.44
C ARG A 271 -17.24 -0.87 6.19
N PRO A 272 -17.18 0.40 6.64
CA PRO A 272 -16.07 0.87 7.47
C PRO A 272 -15.95 0.06 8.76
N LEU A 273 -14.78 -0.50 9.02
CA LEU A 273 -14.46 -1.16 10.29
C LEU A 273 -13.67 -0.22 11.21
N ILE A 274 -12.75 0.60 10.70
CA ILE A 274 -12.05 1.63 11.46
C ILE A 274 -12.55 3.02 11.07
N ASN A 275 -13.19 3.71 12.01
CA ASN A 275 -13.44 5.14 11.91
C ASN A 275 -12.78 5.96 13.03
N THR A 276 -12.05 5.32 13.95
CA THR A 276 -11.47 5.97 15.14
C THR A 276 -9.97 5.77 15.34
N LEU A 277 -9.35 4.72 14.78
CA LEU A 277 -7.90 4.53 14.93
C LEU A 277 -7.15 5.30 13.83
N PRO A 278 -6.09 6.03 14.19
CA PRO A 278 -5.22 6.65 13.19
C PRO A 278 -4.51 5.58 12.36
N LEU A 279 -4.35 5.87 11.06
CA LEU A 279 -3.75 4.96 10.08
C LEU A 279 -2.51 5.59 9.45
N VAL A 280 -1.44 4.79 9.37
CA VAL A 280 -0.30 5.04 8.49
C VAL A 280 -0.16 3.86 7.53
N VAL A 281 0.06 4.13 6.24
CA VAL A 281 0.33 3.13 5.22
C VAL A 281 1.79 3.24 4.80
N LEU A 282 2.54 2.14 4.86
CA LEU A 282 3.90 2.06 4.32
C LEU A 282 3.85 1.59 2.88
N VAL A 283 4.54 2.30 2.00
CA VAL A 283 4.60 2.01 0.56
C VAL A 283 6.02 2.17 0.02
N ASP A 284 6.32 1.50 -1.07
CA ASP A 284 7.58 1.64 -1.81
C ASP A 284 7.36 1.41 -3.31
N HIS A 285 8.44 1.43 -4.09
CA HIS A 285 8.40 1.17 -5.53
C HIS A 285 7.92 -0.26 -5.86
N GLY A 286 8.02 -1.22 -4.93
CA GLY A 286 7.48 -2.56 -5.09
C GLY A 286 5.97 -2.65 -4.85
N SER A 287 5.37 -1.60 -4.28
CA SER A 287 3.92 -1.48 -4.10
C SER A 287 3.27 -1.19 -5.46
N ALA A 288 2.44 -2.11 -5.98
CA ALA A 288 1.83 -1.97 -7.31
C ALA A 288 0.35 -2.38 -7.33
N SER A 289 -0.38 -1.92 -8.34
CA SER A 289 -1.75 -2.36 -8.66
C SER A 289 -2.72 -2.29 -7.46
N ALA A 290 -3.22 -3.41 -6.93
CA ALA A 290 -4.08 -3.45 -5.76
C ALA A 290 -3.54 -2.63 -4.56
N SER A 291 -2.23 -2.67 -4.31
CA SER A 291 -1.57 -1.86 -3.26
C SER A 291 -1.76 -0.36 -3.51
N GLU A 292 -1.68 0.07 -4.77
CA GLU A 292 -1.82 1.48 -5.18
C GLU A 292 -3.27 1.96 -5.06
N ILE A 293 -4.23 1.06 -5.30
CA ILE A 293 -5.66 1.34 -5.06
C ILE A 293 -5.89 1.66 -3.60
N VAL A 294 -5.43 0.79 -2.68
CA VAL A 294 -5.56 1.01 -1.24
C VAL A 294 -4.83 2.29 -0.81
N ALA A 295 -3.60 2.49 -1.27
CA ALA A 295 -2.79 3.67 -0.94
C ALA A 295 -3.44 4.97 -1.41
N ALA A 296 -3.91 5.03 -2.67
CA ALA A 296 -4.61 6.19 -3.22
C ALA A 296 -5.93 6.45 -2.50
N ALA A 297 -6.70 5.39 -2.24
CA ALA A 297 -7.97 5.44 -1.52
C ALA A 297 -7.78 6.05 -0.12
N VAL A 298 -6.79 5.57 0.64
CA VAL A 298 -6.47 6.10 1.97
C VAL A 298 -6.00 7.55 1.90
N LYS A 299 -5.04 7.84 1.01
CA LYS A 299 -4.43 9.18 0.86
C LYS A 299 -5.47 10.23 0.50
N GLU A 300 -6.20 10.02 -0.60
CA GLU A 300 -7.03 11.07 -1.17
C GLU A 300 -8.35 11.28 -0.42
N ASN A 301 -8.77 10.31 0.40
CA ASN A 301 -9.87 10.49 1.34
C ASN A 301 -9.45 11.06 2.70
N ASN A 302 -8.15 11.35 2.90
CA ASN A 302 -7.58 11.78 4.19
C ASN A 302 -7.84 10.78 5.33
N ALA A 303 -7.90 9.47 5.02
CA ALA A 303 -8.14 8.43 6.01
C ALA A 303 -6.86 8.02 6.76
N GLY A 304 -5.68 8.30 6.20
CA GLY A 304 -4.39 7.99 6.79
C GLY A 304 -3.24 8.72 6.11
N ILE A 305 -2.05 8.56 6.68
CA ILE A 305 -0.80 9.12 6.16
C ILE A 305 -0.05 8.02 5.40
N LEU A 306 0.66 8.39 4.34
CA LEU A 306 1.49 7.48 3.56
C LEU A 306 2.95 7.83 3.81
N VAL A 307 3.78 6.82 4.09
CA VAL A 307 5.21 6.96 4.35
C VAL A 307 5.97 5.97 3.47
N GLY A 308 7.04 6.42 2.83
CA GLY A 308 7.93 5.54 2.07
C GLY A 308 8.37 6.15 0.75
N THR A 309 8.35 5.41 -0.36
CA THR A 309 8.70 5.96 -1.70
C THR A 309 7.51 5.92 -2.65
N THR A 310 7.61 6.58 -3.80
CA THR A 310 6.56 6.55 -4.82
C THR A 310 6.35 5.11 -5.31
N THR A 311 5.07 4.71 -5.43
CA THR A 311 4.67 3.36 -5.86
C THR A 311 4.94 3.13 -7.35
N PHE A 312 4.81 1.87 -7.80
CA PHE A 312 5.21 1.43 -9.13
C PHE A 312 4.53 2.17 -10.30
N GLY A 313 3.23 2.46 -10.19
CA GLY A 313 2.43 3.10 -11.23
C GLY A 313 1.77 2.14 -12.21
N LYS A 314 1.23 1.00 -11.76
CA LYS A 314 0.46 0.09 -12.61
C LYS A 314 -1.03 0.39 -12.50
N GLY A 315 -1.54 1.26 -13.39
CA GLY A 315 -2.91 1.80 -13.33
C GLY A 315 -3.93 1.12 -14.24
N THR A 316 -3.71 -0.12 -14.65
CA THR A 316 -4.59 -0.89 -15.55
C THR A 316 -5.25 -2.06 -14.81
N VAL A 317 -6.44 -2.44 -15.26
CA VAL A 317 -7.20 -3.60 -14.78
C VAL A 317 -7.12 -4.68 -15.84
N GLN A 318 -6.73 -5.88 -15.41
CA GLN A 318 -6.74 -7.07 -16.24
C GLN A 318 -7.94 -7.94 -15.88
N THR A 319 -8.60 -8.48 -16.90
CA THR A 319 -9.60 -9.55 -16.76
C THR A 319 -8.97 -10.83 -17.31
N ILE A 320 -9.21 -11.94 -16.61
CA ILE A 320 -8.83 -13.27 -17.07
C ILE A 320 -10.06 -13.91 -17.67
N ILE A 321 -9.96 -14.36 -18.91
CA ILE A 321 -11.04 -14.98 -19.67
C ILE A 321 -10.57 -16.38 -20.05
N PRO A 322 -11.15 -17.44 -19.47
CA PRO A 322 -10.92 -18.81 -19.91
C PRO A 322 -11.27 -18.97 -21.39
N LEU A 323 -10.54 -19.81 -22.11
CA LEU A 323 -10.74 -20.01 -23.55
C LEU A 323 -11.52 -21.29 -23.78
N ASP A 324 -12.60 -21.18 -24.55
CA ASP A 324 -13.47 -22.32 -24.86
C ASP A 324 -12.80 -23.23 -25.91
N SER A 325 -11.95 -22.66 -26.78
CA SER A 325 -11.24 -23.40 -27.84
C SER A 325 -10.12 -24.28 -27.30
N GLU A 326 -9.60 -24.00 -26.09
CA GLU A 326 -8.50 -24.75 -25.48
C GLU A 326 -8.72 -24.90 -23.97
N ALA A 327 -9.15 -26.10 -23.57
CA ALA A 327 -9.52 -26.38 -22.20
C ALA A 327 -8.35 -26.14 -21.22
N GLY A 328 -8.58 -25.26 -20.24
CA GLY A 328 -7.60 -24.89 -19.24
C GLY A 328 -6.75 -23.67 -19.62
N ALA A 329 -6.74 -23.25 -20.89
CA ALA A 329 -6.07 -22.02 -21.31
C ALA A 329 -6.89 -20.79 -20.93
N ALA A 330 -6.23 -19.64 -20.85
CA ALA A 330 -6.88 -18.37 -20.57
C ALA A 330 -6.15 -17.21 -21.23
N ILE A 331 -6.88 -16.13 -21.54
CA ILE A 331 -6.28 -14.84 -21.87
C ILE A 331 -6.46 -13.86 -20.72
N LYS A 332 -5.35 -13.30 -20.25
CA LYS A 332 -5.36 -12.14 -19.36
C LYS A 332 -5.27 -10.90 -20.23
N ILE A 333 -6.30 -10.07 -20.22
CA ILE A 333 -6.43 -8.92 -21.11
C ILE A 333 -6.69 -7.63 -20.33
N THR A 334 -6.05 -6.53 -20.73
CA THR A 334 -6.34 -5.21 -20.14
C THR A 334 -7.70 -4.69 -20.61
N THR A 335 -8.65 -4.60 -19.67
CA THR A 335 -10.05 -4.23 -19.95
C THR A 335 -10.43 -2.83 -19.49
N ALA A 336 -9.66 -2.26 -18.56
CA ALA A 336 -9.88 -0.90 -18.09
C ALA A 336 -8.59 -0.23 -17.59
N GLU A 337 -8.63 1.09 -17.46
CA GLU A 337 -7.74 1.83 -16.58
C GLU A 337 -8.47 2.08 -15.25
N TYR A 338 -7.73 2.15 -14.15
CA TYR A 338 -8.29 2.69 -12.91
C TYR A 338 -7.71 4.07 -12.56
N LEU A 339 -8.58 4.88 -11.97
CA LEU A 339 -8.27 6.23 -11.51
C LEU A 339 -8.43 6.31 -9.99
N SER A 340 -7.65 7.19 -9.39
CA SER A 340 -7.71 7.47 -7.95
C SER A 340 -9.08 8.05 -7.52
N PRO A 341 -9.38 8.17 -6.22
CA PRO A 341 -10.62 8.81 -5.73
C PRO A 341 -10.90 10.22 -6.28
N LEU A 342 -9.86 10.96 -6.66
CA LEU A 342 -9.96 12.28 -7.29
C LEU A 342 -9.96 12.25 -8.82
N GLY A 343 -10.05 11.05 -9.43
CA GLY A 343 -10.08 10.86 -10.88
C GLY A 343 -8.71 11.01 -11.55
N ARG A 344 -7.61 10.88 -10.81
CA ARG A 344 -6.26 11.02 -11.36
C ARG A 344 -5.74 9.70 -11.92
N LYS A 345 -4.95 9.80 -12.99
CA LYS A 345 -4.26 8.65 -13.57
C LYS A 345 -3.16 8.16 -12.63
N ILE A 346 -3.11 6.85 -12.41
CA ILE A 346 -2.04 6.17 -11.64
C ILE A 346 -1.03 5.52 -12.59
N ASN A 347 -1.49 5.06 -13.77
CA ASN A 347 -0.65 4.36 -14.74
C ASN A 347 0.54 5.21 -15.20
N GLY A 348 1.76 4.72 -15.01
CA GLY A 348 3.04 5.39 -15.29
C GLY A 348 3.44 6.50 -14.30
N ILE A 349 2.67 6.72 -13.23
CA ILE A 349 2.90 7.80 -12.25
C ILE A 349 3.09 7.26 -10.84
N GLY A 350 2.24 6.32 -10.43
CA GLY A 350 2.18 5.83 -9.06
C GLY A 350 1.52 6.80 -8.08
N VAL A 351 1.57 6.45 -6.81
CA VAL A 351 1.01 7.15 -5.66
C VAL A 351 2.18 7.69 -4.84
N VAL A 352 2.39 9.00 -4.92
CA VAL A 352 3.43 9.68 -4.14
C VAL A 352 3.03 9.65 -2.64
N PRO A 353 3.90 9.27 -1.69
CA PRO A 353 3.57 9.29 -0.27
C PRO A 353 3.44 10.72 0.28
N HIS A 354 2.93 10.87 1.50
CA HIS A 354 2.94 12.16 2.19
C HIS A 354 4.33 12.50 2.73
N TYR A 355 5.05 11.46 3.14
CA TYR A 355 6.43 11.52 3.61
C TYR A 355 7.30 10.61 2.78
N GLU A 356 8.20 11.19 2.01
CA GLU A 356 9.18 10.42 1.26
C GLU A 356 10.34 10.04 2.18
N ILE A 357 10.53 8.74 2.40
CA ILE A 357 11.59 8.14 3.21
C ILE A 357 12.07 6.89 2.48
N TRP A 358 13.34 6.86 2.12
CA TRP A 358 13.92 5.78 1.31
C TRP A 358 14.34 4.57 2.15
N ASP A 359 14.85 4.81 3.36
CA ASP A 359 15.32 3.76 4.24
C ASP A 359 14.15 2.99 4.88
N PRO A 360 14.02 1.66 4.65
CA PRO A 360 12.89 0.88 5.16
C PRO A 360 12.76 0.84 6.68
N ASP A 361 13.87 0.91 7.42
CA ASP A 361 13.85 0.91 8.89
C ASP A 361 13.38 2.27 9.42
N LEU A 362 13.77 3.36 8.74
CA LEU A 362 13.29 4.70 9.07
C LEU A 362 11.82 4.90 8.72
N GLN A 363 11.30 4.23 7.68
CA GLN A 363 9.87 4.27 7.34
C GLN A 363 9.01 3.77 8.50
N LEU A 364 9.34 2.61 9.07
CA LEU A 364 8.60 2.01 10.18
C LEU A 364 8.66 2.90 11.43
N LYS A 365 9.86 3.38 11.79
CA LYS A 365 10.05 4.31 12.93
C LYS A 365 9.26 5.61 12.75
N ALA A 366 9.23 6.17 11.54
CA ALA A 366 8.48 7.36 11.23
C ALA A 366 6.97 7.13 11.34
N ALA A 367 6.47 6.00 10.81
CA ALA A 367 5.06 5.63 10.92
C ALA A 367 4.61 5.48 12.37
N GLU A 368 5.39 4.78 13.18
CA GLU A 368 5.15 4.64 14.62
C GLU A 368 5.14 6.01 15.31
N ALA A 369 6.13 6.87 15.05
CA ALA A 369 6.20 8.21 15.63
C ALA A 369 5.01 9.10 15.24
N ILE A 370 4.53 9.00 14.00
CA ILE A 370 3.33 9.72 13.52
C ILE A 370 2.10 9.28 14.32
N LEU A 371 1.91 7.97 14.49
CA LEU A 371 0.76 7.42 15.22
C LEU A 371 0.80 7.74 16.71
N LEU A 372 1.98 7.64 17.34
CA LEU A 372 2.17 8.01 18.74
C LEU A 372 1.96 9.52 18.98
N GLY A 373 2.40 10.35 18.02
CA GLY A 373 2.10 11.79 18.03
C GLY A 373 0.60 12.08 17.89
N HIS A 374 -0.12 11.30 17.08
CA HIS A 374 -1.58 11.43 16.93
C HIS A 374 -2.33 10.98 18.19
N ALA A 375 -1.94 9.86 18.81
CA ALA A 375 -2.53 9.38 20.06
C ALA A 375 -2.33 10.38 21.22
N GLN A 376 -1.24 11.15 21.23
CA GLN A 376 -1.02 12.25 22.17
C GLN A 376 -1.88 13.49 21.87
N SER A 377 -2.32 13.68 20.61
CA SER A 377 -3.10 14.84 20.17
C SER A 377 -4.61 14.72 20.42
N VAL A 378 -5.15 13.50 20.54
CA VAL A 378 -6.58 13.24 20.81
C VAL A 378 -6.97 13.60 22.27
N GLY A 379 -6.00 13.90 23.14
CA GLY A 379 -6.22 14.25 24.54
C GLY A 379 -6.14 15.75 24.90
N SER A 380 -5.81 16.68 23.99
CA SER A 380 -5.65 18.10 24.35
C SER A 380 -5.50 19.01 23.13
N TYR A 381 -6.07 20.23 23.18
CA TYR A 381 -5.79 21.33 22.23
C TYR A 381 -4.34 21.86 22.33
N GLY A 382 -3.36 20.98 22.10
CA GLY A 382 -1.94 21.27 21.92
C GLY A 382 -1.50 20.96 20.48
N GLY A 383 -0.46 21.64 20.01
CA GLY A 383 0.08 21.46 18.66
C GLY A 383 1.60 21.39 18.67
N ARG A 384 2.21 20.72 17.69
CA ARG A 384 3.66 20.56 17.53
C ARG A 384 4.10 21.04 16.16
N LEU A 385 4.98 22.04 16.11
CA LEU A 385 5.67 22.50 14.91
C LEU A 385 7.11 21.97 14.91
N ILE A 386 7.46 21.14 13.94
CA ILE A 386 8.81 20.63 13.72
C ILE A 386 9.43 21.42 12.58
N VAL A 387 10.62 21.96 12.78
CA VAL A 387 11.37 22.76 11.82
C VAL A 387 12.65 22.01 11.49
N VAL A 388 12.85 21.69 10.23
CA VAL A 388 13.99 20.97 9.69
C VAL A 388 14.85 21.97 8.90
N PRO A 389 15.95 22.49 9.47
CA PRO A 389 16.73 23.57 8.87
C PRO A 389 17.42 23.14 7.58
N ASP A 390 17.94 21.91 7.54
CA ASP A 390 18.70 21.40 6.40
C ASP A 390 17.81 21.26 5.15
N ASP A 391 16.52 20.95 5.34
CA ASP A 391 15.51 20.85 4.27
C ASP A 391 14.73 22.15 4.05
N GLY A 392 15.00 23.18 4.88
CA GLY A 392 14.24 24.43 4.91
C GLY A 392 12.73 24.23 5.15
N ALA A 393 12.33 23.13 5.79
CA ALA A 393 10.93 22.69 5.90
C ALA A 393 10.37 22.81 7.32
N ALA A 394 9.06 23.05 7.45
CA ALA A 394 8.37 22.95 8.73
C ALA A 394 7.05 22.19 8.63
N TYR A 395 6.78 21.40 9.66
CA TYR A 395 5.64 20.50 9.76
C TYR A 395 4.85 20.79 11.03
N PHE A 396 3.57 21.15 10.90
CA PHE A 396 2.67 21.33 12.03
C PHE A 396 1.76 20.12 12.18
N ASN A 397 1.79 19.45 13.33
CA ASN A 397 1.06 18.20 13.60
C ASN A 397 1.20 17.18 12.47
N GLY A 398 2.40 17.09 11.88
CA GLY A 398 2.65 16.21 10.74
C GLY A 398 2.01 16.66 9.42
N LYS A 399 1.81 17.96 9.18
CA LYS A 399 1.51 18.51 7.85
C LYS A 399 2.56 19.55 7.47
N LEU A 400 3.12 19.48 6.25
CA LEU A 400 4.03 20.52 5.75
C LEU A 400 3.30 21.87 5.70
N VAL A 401 3.83 22.86 6.41
CA VAL A 401 3.28 24.22 6.49
C VAL A 401 4.23 25.28 5.91
N ALA A 402 5.50 24.94 5.70
CA ALA A 402 6.46 25.80 5.02
C ALA A 402 7.65 25.01 4.46
N SER A 403 8.23 25.52 3.36
CA SER A 403 9.51 25.07 2.79
C SER A 403 10.33 26.26 2.26
N GLY A 404 11.63 26.06 2.01
CA GLY A 404 12.54 27.04 1.39
C GLY A 404 12.97 28.18 2.31
N GLU A 405 13.01 29.42 1.79
CA GLU A 405 13.54 30.63 2.47
C GLU A 405 12.82 31.03 3.78
N ARG A 406 11.84 30.27 4.23
CA ARG A 406 11.06 30.54 5.45
C ARG A 406 11.82 30.13 6.72
N ILE A 407 12.93 29.41 6.61
CA ILE A 407 13.74 28.89 7.72
C ILE A 407 15.22 29.03 7.37
N PHE A 408 16.05 29.50 8.31
CA PHE A 408 17.52 29.53 8.15
C PHE A 408 18.24 29.62 9.50
N ILE A 409 19.55 29.37 9.52
CA ILE A 409 20.39 29.53 10.72
C ILE A 409 21.09 30.89 10.68
N TYR A 410 21.05 31.63 11.79
CA TYR A 410 21.77 32.91 11.95
C TYR A 410 22.42 33.00 13.32
N LYS A 411 23.74 33.20 13.34
CA LYS A 411 24.56 33.25 14.58
C LYS A 411 24.24 32.09 15.53
N GLY A 412 24.17 30.87 15.00
CA GLY A 412 23.84 29.66 15.77
C GLY A 412 22.39 29.54 16.24
N ASN A 413 21.49 30.42 15.81
CA ASN A 413 20.08 30.38 16.16
C ASN A 413 19.22 30.01 14.94
N LEU A 414 18.28 29.09 15.13
CA LEU A 414 17.29 28.77 14.10
C LEU A 414 16.27 29.91 13.99
N MET A 415 16.21 30.54 12.81
CA MET A 415 15.33 31.65 12.49
C MET A 415 14.14 31.13 11.69
N VAL A 416 12.94 31.49 12.13
CA VAL A 416 11.68 31.07 11.50
C VAL A 416 10.80 32.29 11.25
N GLN A 417 10.10 32.29 10.12
CA GLN A 417 9.16 33.36 9.80
C GLN A 417 8.06 33.47 10.89
N ALA A 418 7.91 34.65 11.48
CA ALA A 418 6.95 34.87 12.58
C ALA A 418 5.49 34.59 12.16
N ARG A 419 5.16 34.86 10.90
CA ARG A 419 3.82 34.59 10.34
C ARG A 419 3.49 33.10 10.28
N LEU A 420 4.46 32.25 9.95
CA LEU A 420 4.30 30.79 9.94
C LEU A 420 3.91 30.27 11.33
N ILE A 421 4.56 30.79 12.37
CA ILE A 421 4.29 30.40 13.76
C ILE A 421 2.88 30.87 14.16
N ALA A 422 2.48 32.08 13.75
CA ALA A 422 1.12 32.57 13.95
C ALA A 422 0.08 31.64 13.32
N GLU A 423 0.27 31.29 12.04
CA GLU A 423 -0.63 30.41 11.29
C GLU A 423 -0.70 29.01 11.91
N ALA A 424 0.45 28.43 12.30
CA ALA A 424 0.53 27.09 12.88
C ALA A 424 -0.23 27.00 14.22
N PHE A 425 -0.13 28.00 15.09
CA PHE A 425 -0.66 27.93 16.44
C PHE A 425 -1.93 28.76 16.67
N GLY A 426 -2.61 29.20 15.60
CA GLY A 426 -3.86 29.96 15.66
C GLY A 426 -3.70 31.38 16.24
N GLY A 427 -2.55 32.01 16.00
CA GLY A 427 -2.23 33.37 16.39
C GLY A 427 -2.42 34.38 15.25
N SER A 428 -1.95 35.61 15.47
CA SER A 428 -1.97 36.67 14.46
C SER A 428 -0.68 37.47 14.45
N MET A 429 -0.36 38.09 13.31
CA MET A 429 0.84 38.91 13.17
C MET A 429 0.52 40.23 12.47
N VAL A 430 0.88 41.33 13.12
CA VAL A 430 0.78 42.69 12.58
C VAL A 430 2.19 43.24 12.36
N TRP A 431 2.44 43.80 11.17
CA TRP A 431 3.72 44.37 10.77
C TRP A 431 3.54 45.84 10.41
N ASN A 432 4.30 46.74 11.03
CA ASN A 432 4.35 48.17 10.70
C ASN A 432 5.68 48.50 9.99
N PRO A 433 5.68 48.65 8.66
CA PRO A 433 6.90 48.90 7.90
C PRO A 433 7.55 50.27 8.16
N GLN A 434 6.76 51.31 8.46
CA GLN A 434 7.27 52.66 8.72
C GLN A 434 8.04 52.73 10.05
N LYS A 435 7.46 52.14 11.10
CA LYS A 435 8.08 52.11 12.43
C LYS A 435 9.13 51.00 12.55
N LYS A 436 9.08 50.01 11.66
CA LYS A 436 9.81 48.73 11.73
C LYS A 436 9.51 47.96 13.03
N GLU A 437 8.22 47.90 13.37
CA GLU A 437 7.72 47.21 14.55
C GLU A 437 6.80 46.07 14.15
N ALA A 438 6.87 44.94 14.84
CA ALA A 438 6.00 43.81 14.63
C ALA A 438 5.33 43.38 15.94
N VAL A 439 4.08 42.95 15.87
CA VAL A 439 3.34 42.38 17.00
C VAL A 439 2.86 40.99 16.63
N LEU A 440 3.30 39.99 17.37
CA LEU A 440 2.86 38.60 17.24
C LEU A 440 1.98 38.25 18.44
N SER A 441 0.73 37.84 18.17
CA SER A 441 -0.21 37.41 19.20
C SER A 441 -0.27 35.88 19.21
N LEU A 442 0.15 35.26 20.32
CA LEU A 442 0.21 33.80 20.48
C LEU A 442 -0.14 33.40 21.91
N GLY A 443 -0.95 32.35 22.07
CA GLY A 443 -1.27 31.80 23.39
C GLY A 443 -1.92 32.82 24.35
N GLY A 444 -2.64 33.81 23.82
CA GLY A 444 -3.22 34.91 24.62
C GLY A 444 -2.25 36.02 25.02
N GLN A 445 -0.96 35.93 24.66
CA GLN A 445 0.05 36.96 24.94
C GLN A 445 0.41 37.77 23.70
N LYS A 446 0.85 39.01 23.89
CA LYS A 446 1.35 39.87 22.81
C LYS A 446 2.86 40.02 22.89
N ILE A 447 3.53 39.70 21.79
CA ILE A 447 4.98 39.77 21.62
C ILE A 447 5.28 40.97 20.73
N TYR A 448 5.73 42.06 21.33
CA TYR A 448 6.11 43.31 20.66
C TYR A 448 7.58 43.26 20.28
N MET A 449 7.88 43.52 19.02
CA MET A 449 9.24 43.46 18.48
C MET A 449 9.59 44.82 17.85
N ASP A 450 10.64 45.47 18.38
CA ASP A 450 11.27 46.62 17.74
C ASP A 450 12.45 46.11 16.91
N LEU A 451 12.27 46.07 15.58
CA LEU A 451 13.26 45.49 14.67
C LEU A 451 14.41 46.47 14.37
N LYS A 452 14.32 47.75 14.77
CA LYS A 452 15.45 48.70 14.70
C LYS A 452 16.40 48.48 15.87
N LYS A 453 15.84 48.32 17.08
CA LYS A 453 16.61 48.10 18.31
C LYS A 453 16.96 46.63 18.54
N GLY A 454 16.28 45.72 17.86
CA GLY A 454 16.45 44.27 18.03
C GLY A 454 15.89 43.74 19.36
N THR A 455 15.01 44.51 20.01
CA THR A 455 14.45 44.20 21.34
C THR A 455 13.06 43.59 21.23
N VAL A 456 12.72 42.70 22.16
CA VAL A 456 11.40 42.08 22.23
C VAL A 456 10.79 42.24 23.62
N LYS A 457 9.50 42.57 23.68
CA LYS A 457 8.73 42.61 24.91
C LYS A 457 7.55 41.64 24.84
N ILE A 458 7.36 40.85 25.88
CA ILE A 458 6.18 39.99 26.04
C ILE A 458 5.39 40.54 27.22
N ASP A 459 4.13 40.90 26.97
CA ASP A 459 3.24 41.53 27.95
C ASP A 459 3.88 42.71 28.71
N GLY A 460 4.66 43.53 27.99
CA GLY A 460 5.32 44.73 28.49
C GLY A 460 6.71 44.50 29.12
N LYS A 461 7.13 43.26 29.38
CA LYS A 461 8.45 42.93 29.93
C LYS A 461 9.45 42.60 28.82
N GLU A 462 10.64 43.18 28.90
CA GLU A 462 11.71 42.91 27.93
C GLU A 462 12.31 41.51 28.11
N VAL A 463 12.50 40.81 26.99
CA VAL A 463 13.03 39.44 26.94
C VAL A 463 14.46 39.49 26.40
N LYS A 464 15.40 38.90 27.15
CA LYS A 464 16.78 38.76 26.70
C LYS A 464 16.87 37.69 25.61
N LEU A 465 17.42 38.04 24.45
CA LEU A 465 17.50 37.16 23.30
C LEU A 465 18.94 36.72 23.02
N THR A 466 19.08 35.50 22.53
CA THR A 466 20.34 34.96 22.00
C THR A 466 20.61 35.42 20.56
N ALA A 467 19.56 35.88 19.85
CA ALA A 467 19.65 36.56 18.56
C ALA A 467 18.48 37.55 18.40
N ALA A 468 18.72 38.68 17.73
CA ALA A 468 17.67 39.66 17.47
C ALA A 468 16.71 39.16 16.36
N PRO A 469 15.41 39.49 16.43
CA PRO A 469 14.50 39.35 15.29
C PRO A 469 14.99 40.17 14.09
N ARG A 470 14.69 39.71 12.87
CA ARG A 470 15.22 40.33 11.64
C ARG A 470 14.15 40.48 10.57
N ILE A 471 14.41 41.39 9.65
CA ILE A 471 13.68 41.51 8.39
C ILE A 471 14.55 40.90 7.29
N VAL A 472 14.01 39.94 6.56
CA VAL A 472 14.63 39.36 5.36
C VAL A 472 13.57 39.37 4.27
N ASN A 473 13.87 39.98 3.11
CA ASN A 473 12.94 40.10 1.98
C ASN A 473 11.54 40.62 2.38
N GLY A 474 11.49 41.63 3.26
CA GLY A 474 10.24 42.23 3.75
C GLY A 474 9.44 41.38 4.74
N ARG A 475 9.97 40.23 5.18
CA ARG A 475 9.33 39.31 6.12
C ARG A 475 10.07 39.32 7.46
N VAL A 476 9.34 39.20 8.56
CA VAL A 476 9.91 39.16 9.90
C VAL A 476 10.23 37.73 10.30
N TYR A 477 11.44 37.51 10.77
CA TYR A 477 11.95 36.26 11.29
C TYR A 477 12.34 36.41 12.75
N ILE A 478 12.01 35.41 13.55
CA ILE A 478 12.32 35.36 14.97
C ILE A 478 13.16 34.12 15.28
N PRO A 479 14.06 34.19 16.28
CA PRO A 479 14.73 32.99 16.75
C PRO A 479 13.71 32.05 17.40
N LEU A 480 13.78 30.76 17.09
CA LEU A 480 12.84 29.76 17.59
C LEU A 480 12.73 29.78 19.13
N ARG A 481 13.88 29.98 19.80
CA ARG A 481 14.01 30.06 21.26
C ARG A 481 13.22 31.20 21.88
N LEU A 482 12.83 32.24 21.13
CA LEU A 482 11.95 33.29 21.65
C LEU A 482 10.65 32.69 22.22
N LEU A 483 10.11 31.65 21.58
CA LEU A 483 8.86 31.03 21.98
C LEU A 483 8.93 30.31 23.33
N SER A 484 10.11 29.97 23.85
CA SER A 484 10.21 29.41 25.22
C SER A 484 9.87 30.43 26.31
N ASN A 485 9.71 31.70 25.96
CA ASN A 485 9.28 32.78 26.86
C ASN A 485 7.77 33.06 26.71
N VAL A 486 7.06 32.32 25.86
CA VAL A 486 5.62 32.45 25.64
C VAL A 486 4.90 31.38 26.46
N ARG A 487 3.89 31.77 27.24
CA ARG A 487 3.17 30.84 28.12
C ARG A 487 2.53 29.71 27.32
N GLY A 488 2.69 28.49 27.81
CA GLY A 488 2.19 27.27 27.17
C GLY A 488 3.07 26.76 26.03
N PHE A 489 4.17 27.42 25.67
CA PHE A 489 5.08 26.97 24.62
C PHE A 489 6.38 26.40 25.18
N SER A 490 6.80 25.26 24.62
CA SER A 490 8.08 24.62 24.84
C SER A 490 8.86 24.57 23.53
N VAL A 491 10.17 24.82 23.61
CA VAL A 491 11.07 24.79 22.45
C VAL A 491 12.23 23.86 22.76
N TYR A 492 12.47 22.91 21.88
CA TYR A 492 13.53 21.91 21.99
C TYR A 492 14.36 21.86 20.71
N TRP A 493 15.65 21.54 20.84
CA TRP A 493 16.54 21.24 19.74
C TRP A 493 16.96 19.78 19.83
N ASP A 494 16.63 19.00 18.81
CA ASP A 494 17.12 17.64 18.67
C ASP A 494 18.45 17.66 17.92
N ALA A 495 19.54 17.39 18.62
CA ALA A 495 20.87 17.36 18.04
C ALA A 495 21.09 16.16 17.11
N GLY A 496 20.43 15.03 17.37
CA GLY A 496 20.58 13.80 16.58
C GLY A 496 19.90 13.90 15.22
N SER A 497 18.70 14.48 15.17
CA SER A 497 17.96 14.70 13.92
C SER A 497 18.14 16.10 13.32
N ARG A 498 18.86 16.99 14.02
CA ARG A 498 19.07 18.40 13.66
C ARG A 498 17.77 19.18 13.46
N ARG A 499 16.77 18.94 14.32
CA ARG A 499 15.42 19.54 14.21
C ARG A 499 15.12 20.48 15.36
N GLY A 500 14.48 21.61 15.05
CA GLY A 500 13.84 22.47 16.03
C GLY A 500 12.40 22.04 16.27
N ILE A 501 12.00 21.84 17.52
CA ILE A 501 10.65 21.40 17.87
C ILE A 501 10.01 22.46 18.76
N ILE A 502 8.86 22.99 18.34
CA ILE A 502 7.98 23.81 19.16
C ILE A 502 6.78 22.96 19.52
N SER A 503 6.44 22.89 20.81
CA SER A 503 5.20 22.26 21.27
C SER A 503 4.43 23.26 22.10
N ARG A 504 3.11 23.31 21.93
CA ARG A 504 2.22 24.06 22.83
C ARG A 504 1.50 23.07 23.74
N GLN A 505 1.81 23.11 25.03
CA GLN A 505 1.03 22.45 26.07
C GLN A 505 -0.15 23.34 26.45
N GLN A 506 -1.22 22.75 27.00
CA GLN A 506 -2.39 23.51 27.47
C GLN A 506 -2.01 24.55 28.52
#